data_AF-A0A061IHL5-F1
#
_entry.id   AF-A0A061IHL5-F1
#
_cell.length_a   1.000
_cell.length_b   1.000
_cell.length_c   1.000
_cell.angle_alpha   90.00
_cell.angle_beta   90.00
_cell.angle_gamma   90.00
#
_symmetry.space_group_name_H-M   'P 1'
#
loop_
_entity.id
_entity.type
_entity.pdbx_description
1 polymer ?
#
loop_
_entity_poly.entity_id
_entity_poly.type
_entity_poly.pdbx_seq_one_letter_code
_entity_poly.pdbx_strand_id
1 'polypeptide(L)'
;MRYHTKVRASRGFSLEEHRVAGIHKKVARTIGNSVNPRRRNKSSKSLQANVQRLKEYRSKLILFPRKPSALKKEDSSAEELKLATQLTGPGIHIWNVYKKEKARVITEEEKNFKAFASRWPRPMPCSFASSKKGKGSCRARC
;
A
#
# COMPACT_ATOMS: atom_id res chain seq x y z
N MET A 1 4.61 5.92 -18.79
CA MET A 1 3.86 5.21 -17.72
C MET A 1 3.91 3.67 -17.88
N ARG A 2 5.10 3.07 -18.10
CA ARG A 2 5.22 1.67 -18.58
C ARG A 2 5.11 0.58 -17.50
N TYR A 3 5.43 0.87 -16.24
CA TYR A 3 5.59 -0.16 -15.19
C TYR A 3 4.65 -0.01 -13.99
N HIS A 4 3.68 0.90 -14.06
CA HIS A 4 2.80 1.23 -12.95
C HIS A 4 1.85 0.08 -12.54
N THR A 5 1.61 -0.87 -13.44
CA THR A 5 0.79 -2.06 -13.17
C THR A 5 1.53 -3.20 -12.46
N LYS A 6 2.87 -3.18 -12.45
CA LYS A 6 3.68 -4.24 -11.85
C LYS A 6 4.04 -3.89 -10.40
N VAL A 7 3.67 -4.73 -9.45
CA VAL A 7 4.11 -4.61 -8.05
C VAL A 7 5.50 -5.22 -7.88
N ARG A 8 6.33 -4.61 -7.04
CA ARG A 8 7.71 -5.06 -6.77
C ARG A 8 8.05 -4.90 -5.30
N ALA A 9 9.04 -5.68 -4.85
CA ALA A 9 9.65 -5.46 -3.55
C ALA A 9 10.35 -4.10 -3.55
N SER A 10 9.97 -3.24 -2.59
CA SER A 10 10.64 -1.96 -2.39
C SER A 10 11.81 -2.12 -1.42
N ARG A 11 12.66 -1.10 -1.33
CA ARG A 11 13.78 -1.05 -0.38
C ARG A 11 13.34 -1.21 1.08
N GLY A 12 12.11 -0.84 1.44
CA GLY A 12 11.62 -0.94 2.81
C GLY A 12 10.31 -0.20 3.07
N PHE A 13 9.78 -0.44 4.27
CA PHE A 13 8.54 0.14 4.76
C PHE A 13 8.75 1.59 5.22
N SER A 14 7.70 2.43 5.10
CA SER A 14 7.74 3.82 5.52
C SER A 14 7.57 3.93 7.04
N LEU A 15 7.87 5.12 7.59
CA LEU A 15 7.66 5.38 9.02
C LEU A 15 6.16 5.39 9.40
N GLU A 16 5.32 5.84 8.46
CA GLU A 16 3.87 5.89 8.65
C GLU A 16 3.27 4.49 8.73
N GLU A 17 3.67 3.58 7.84
CA GLU A 17 3.23 2.18 7.87
C GLU A 17 3.56 1.50 9.20
N HIS A 18 4.78 1.73 9.72
CA HIS A 18 5.21 1.21 11.01
C HIS A 18 4.41 1.79 12.18
N ARG A 19 4.08 3.08 12.14
CA ARG A 19 3.24 3.73 13.15
C ARG A 19 1.85 3.10 13.18
N VAL A 20 1.23 2.91 12.01
CA VAL A 20 -0.11 2.30 11.90
C VAL A 20 -0.08 0.82 12.28
N ALA A 21 1.03 0.11 12.00
CA ALA A 21 1.21 -1.27 12.43
C ALA A 21 1.56 -1.44 13.92
N GLY A 22 1.79 -0.35 14.66
CA GLY A 22 2.16 -0.40 16.07
C GLY A 22 3.59 -0.90 16.34
N ILE A 23 4.51 -0.74 15.38
CA ILE A 23 5.90 -1.18 15.50
C ILE A 23 6.82 0.03 15.52
N HIS A 24 7.63 0.17 16.55
CA HIS A 24 8.59 1.26 16.62
C HIS A 24 9.75 1.06 15.63
N LYS A 25 10.20 2.13 14.96
CA LYS A 25 11.23 2.10 13.90
C LYS A 25 12.56 1.44 14.31
N LYS A 26 12.93 1.52 15.59
CA LYS A 26 14.16 0.89 16.11
C LYS A 26 13.97 -0.62 16.28
N VAL A 27 12.83 -1.01 16.84
CA VAL A 27 12.46 -2.42 17.07
C VAL A 27 12.28 -3.16 15.74
N ALA A 28 11.68 -2.49 14.75
CA ALA A 28 11.53 -3.02 13.40
C ALA A 28 12.85 -3.52 12.79
N ARG A 29 13.93 -2.74 12.93
CA ARG A 29 15.24 -3.13 12.39
C ARG A 29 15.83 -4.36 13.09
N THR A 30 15.60 -4.50 14.39
CA THR A 30 16.05 -5.67 15.18
C THR A 30 15.32 -6.94 14.79
N ILE A 31 14.02 -6.83 14.49
CA ILE A 31 13.17 -7.94 14.07
C ILE A 31 13.46 -8.40 12.62
N GLY A 32 14.16 -7.58 11.82
CA GLY A 32 14.45 -7.89 10.41
C GLY A 32 13.56 -7.15 9.40
N ASN A 33 12.77 -6.17 9.84
CA ASN A 33 12.00 -5.31 8.94
C ASN A 33 12.84 -4.14 8.42
N SER A 34 12.96 -4.05 7.09
CA SER A 34 13.66 -2.94 6.42
C SER A 34 12.88 -1.63 6.51
N VAL A 35 13.50 -0.61 7.11
CA VAL A 35 12.90 0.73 7.31
C VAL A 35 13.47 1.74 6.32
N ASN A 36 12.61 2.40 5.53
CA ASN A 36 12.97 3.48 4.61
C ASN A 36 12.30 4.81 5.01
N PRO A 37 13.02 5.72 5.70
CA PRO A 37 12.44 6.98 6.18
C PRO A 37 12.16 8.00 5.07
N ARG A 38 12.74 7.84 3.88
CA ARG A 38 12.59 8.79 2.76
C ARG A 38 11.29 8.63 1.98
N ARG A 39 10.60 7.50 2.12
CA ARG A 39 9.40 7.20 1.34
C ARG A 39 8.17 7.87 1.97
N ARG A 40 7.39 8.58 1.15
CA ARG A 40 6.08 9.14 1.51
C ARG A 40 4.96 8.38 0.81
N ASN A 41 3.90 8.06 1.53
CA ASN A 41 2.71 7.46 0.94
C ASN A 41 1.82 8.56 0.36
N LYS A 42 1.27 8.31 -0.83
CA LYS A 42 0.30 9.22 -1.48
C LYS A 42 -1.10 8.62 -1.55
N SER A 43 -1.22 7.30 -1.41
CA SER A 43 -2.48 6.58 -1.51
C SER A 43 -2.74 5.75 -0.26
N SER A 44 -3.99 5.76 0.18
CA SER A 44 -4.48 4.98 1.32
C SER A 44 -4.43 3.47 1.05
N LYS A 45 -4.74 3.07 -0.19
CA LYS A 45 -4.73 1.66 -0.62
C LYS A 45 -3.37 0.98 -0.42
N SER A 46 -2.27 1.63 -0.81
CA SER A 46 -0.93 1.05 -0.63
C SER A 46 -0.52 1.02 0.84
N LEU A 47 -0.92 2.04 1.62
CA LEU A 47 -0.66 2.09 3.05
C LEU A 47 -1.31 0.89 3.75
N GLN A 48 -2.59 0.65 3.50
CA GLN A 48 -3.32 -0.47 4.10
C GLN A 48 -2.74 -1.84 3.69
N ALA A 49 -2.43 -2.03 2.41
CA ALA A 49 -1.82 -3.28 1.94
C ALA A 49 -0.47 -3.57 2.61
N ASN A 50 0.38 -2.55 2.80
CA ASN A 50 1.67 -2.71 3.46
C ASN A 50 1.53 -2.92 4.98
N VAL A 51 0.57 -2.25 5.62
CA VAL A 51 0.26 -2.48 7.05
C VAL A 51 -0.21 -3.91 7.26
N GLN A 52 -1.08 -4.42 6.38
CA GLN A 52 -1.51 -5.81 6.41
C GLN A 52 -0.33 -6.76 6.26
N ARG A 53 0.59 -6.48 5.33
CA ARG A 53 1.83 -7.25 5.17
C ARG A 53 2.71 -7.26 6.44
N LEU A 54 2.82 -6.12 7.14
CA LEU A 54 3.59 -6.04 8.39
C LEU A 54 2.94 -6.87 9.51
N LYS A 55 1.61 -6.88 9.58
CA LYS A 55 0.87 -7.71 10.53
C LYS A 55 1.03 -9.20 10.24
N GLU A 56 0.95 -9.59 8.97
CA GLU A 56 1.18 -10.96 8.51
C GLU A 56 2.62 -11.43 8.77
N TYR A 57 3.60 -10.54 8.65
CA TYR A 57 4.98 -10.85 9.03
C TYR A 57 5.10 -11.08 10.54
N ARG A 58 4.50 -10.20 11.34
CA ARG A 58 4.53 -10.30 12.80
C ARG A 58 3.88 -11.58 13.31
N SER A 59 2.79 -12.05 12.70
CA SER A 59 2.14 -13.29 13.12
C SER A 59 2.91 -14.55 12.74
N LYS A 60 3.82 -14.47 11.75
CA LYS A 60 4.68 -15.58 11.32
C LYS A 60 6.06 -15.56 11.99
N LEU A 61 6.39 -14.49 12.70
CA LEU A 61 7.68 -14.32 13.32
C LEU A 61 7.74 -15.11 14.63
N ILE A 62 8.73 -15.99 14.75
CA ILE A 62 9.11 -16.65 16.00
C ILE A 62 10.26 -15.84 16.59
N LEU A 63 10.07 -15.20 17.74
CA LEU A 63 11.09 -14.40 18.39
C LEU A 63 11.75 -15.17 19.52
N PHE A 64 13.05 -15.46 19.37
CA PHE A 64 13.82 -16.14 20.40
C PHE A 64 14.08 -15.23 21.60
N PRO A 65 13.87 -15.72 22.83
CA PRO A 65 14.19 -14.96 24.03
C PRO A 65 15.70 -14.74 24.13
N ARG A 66 16.11 -13.54 24.57
CA ARG A 66 17.54 -13.23 24.80
C ARG A 66 18.15 -14.05 25.94
N LYS A 67 17.34 -14.38 26.94
CA LYS A 67 17.71 -15.23 28.08
C LYS A 67 16.66 -16.34 28.18
N PRO A 68 17.03 -17.62 28.09
CA PRO A 68 16.04 -18.71 28.08
C PRO A 68 15.29 -18.85 29.41
N SER A 69 15.85 -18.35 30.51
CA SER A 69 15.25 -18.38 31.85
C SER A 69 14.30 -17.23 32.15
N ALA A 70 14.32 -16.14 31.37
CA ALA A 70 13.53 -14.94 31.62
C ALA A 70 12.82 -14.51 30.34
N LEU A 71 11.63 -15.08 30.11
CA LEU A 71 10.79 -14.76 28.95
C LEU A 71 10.14 -13.39 29.12
N LYS A 72 10.19 -12.59 28.04
CA LYS A 72 9.46 -11.32 27.92
C LYS A 72 8.15 -11.56 27.17
N LYS A 73 7.25 -10.57 27.27
CA LYS A 73 5.90 -10.59 26.67
C LYS A 73 5.88 -10.74 25.13
N GLU A 74 7.00 -10.53 24.46
CA GLU A 74 7.10 -10.62 22.99
C GLU A 74 7.87 -11.87 22.51
N ASP A 75 8.34 -12.71 23.44
CA ASP A 75 9.12 -13.90 23.11
C ASP A 75 8.19 -15.11 22.83
N SER A 76 8.62 -16.00 21.94
CA SER A 76 7.89 -17.22 21.59
C SER A 76 8.01 -18.33 22.65
N SER A 77 7.00 -19.20 22.70
CA SER A 77 6.96 -20.33 23.63
C SER A 77 7.98 -21.41 23.26
N ALA A 78 8.39 -22.25 24.22
CA ALA A 78 9.39 -23.29 24.00
C ALA A 78 8.99 -24.31 22.92
N GLU A 79 7.68 -24.47 22.64
CA GLU A 79 7.16 -25.34 21.59
C GLU A 79 7.39 -24.75 20.20
N GLU A 80 7.10 -23.46 20.03
CA GLU A 80 7.35 -22.73 18.77
C GLU A 80 8.84 -22.68 18.42
N LEU A 81 9.70 -22.58 19.44
CA LEU A 81 11.15 -22.57 19.23
C LEU A 81 11.68 -23.87 18.62
N LYS A 82 11.06 -25.02 18.94
CA LYS A 82 11.46 -26.32 18.36
C LYS A 82 10.97 -26.48 16.92
N LEU A 83 9.85 -25.86 16.58
CA LEU A 83 9.30 -25.83 15.22
C LEU A 83 10.02 -24.83 14.31
N ALA A 84 10.81 -23.93 14.89
CA ALA A 84 11.52 -22.91 14.16
C ALA A 84 12.50 -23.54 13.17
N THR A 85 12.21 -23.37 11.89
CA THR A 85 13.05 -23.78 10.77
C THR A 85 13.42 -22.57 9.94
N GLN A 86 14.62 -22.56 9.38
CA GLN A 86 15.03 -21.49 8.49
C GLN A 86 14.30 -21.62 7.15
N LEU A 87 13.58 -20.58 6.75
CA LEU A 87 12.97 -20.52 5.43
C LEU A 87 14.04 -20.25 4.37
N THR A 88 14.20 -21.18 3.43
CA THR A 88 15.04 -21.02 2.25
C THR A 88 14.26 -20.29 1.15
N GLY A 89 14.31 -18.96 1.16
CA GLY A 89 13.69 -18.11 0.13
C GLY A 89 13.15 -16.78 0.67
N PRO A 90 12.48 -15.98 -0.18
CA PRO A 90 11.86 -14.72 0.25
C PRO A 90 10.70 -14.99 1.22
N GLY A 91 10.87 -14.63 2.50
CA GLY A 91 9.93 -15.01 3.57
C GLY A 91 8.46 -14.60 3.35
N ILE A 92 8.21 -13.39 2.79
CA ILE A 92 6.87 -13.00 2.32
C ILE A 92 6.94 -12.64 0.85
N HIS A 93 6.39 -13.54 0.05
CA HIS A 93 6.28 -13.37 -1.40
C HIS A 93 5.30 -12.26 -1.77
N ILE A 94 5.61 -11.51 -2.83
CA ILE A 94 4.75 -10.44 -3.37
C ILE A 94 4.18 -10.95 -4.68
N TRP A 95 2.90 -11.32 -4.67
CA TRP A 95 2.19 -11.73 -5.86
C TRP A 95 1.52 -10.53 -6.55
N ASN A 96 1.49 -10.56 -7.89
CA ASN A 96 0.62 -9.68 -8.64
C ASN A 96 -0.75 -10.36 -8.76
N VAL A 97 -1.70 -10.00 -7.89
CA VAL A 97 -3.07 -10.52 -8.00
C VAL A 97 -3.80 -9.80 -9.12
N TYR A 98 -4.34 -10.58 -10.06
CA TYR A 98 -5.32 -10.10 -11.02
C TYR A 98 -6.69 -10.57 -10.58
N LYS A 99 -7.61 -9.62 -10.35
CA LYS A 99 -9.01 -9.95 -10.08
C LYS A 99 -9.67 -10.27 -11.41
N LYS A 100 -10.09 -11.53 -11.59
CA LYS A 100 -10.93 -11.91 -12.73
C LYS A 100 -12.33 -11.39 -12.48
N GLU A 101 -12.79 -10.48 -13.32
CA GLU A 101 -14.15 -9.97 -13.25
C GLU A 101 -15.12 -11.04 -13.78
N LYS A 102 -16.28 -11.19 -13.12
CA LYS A 102 -17.33 -12.09 -13.58
C LYS A 102 -18.03 -11.46 -14.78
N ALA A 103 -18.53 -12.29 -15.69
CA ALA A 103 -19.39 -11.83 -16.79
C ALA A 103 -20.63 -11.15 -16.21
N ARG A 104 -20.93 -9.94 -16.72
CA ARG A 104 -22.12 -9.15 -16.34
C ARG A 104 -22.89 -8.81 -17.60
N VAL A 105 -24.21 -8.66 -17.46
CA VAL A 105 -25.06 -8.16 -18.55
C VAL A 105 -24.73 -6.68 -18.77
N ILE A 106 -24.52 -6.31 -20.03
CA ILE A 106 -24.15 -4.95 -20.43
C ILE A 106 -25.35 -4.03 -20.22
N THR A 107 -25.15 -2.93 -19.49
CA THR A 107 -26.20 -1.92 -19.25
C THR A 107 -26.45 -1.06 -20.50
N GLU A 108 -27.61 -0.43 -20.60
CA GLU A 108 -27.94 0.43 -21.74
C GLU A 108 -27.01 1.66 -21.82
N GLU A 109 -26.55 2.16 -20.67
CA GLU A 109 -25.58 3.26 -20.59
C GLU A 109 -24.23 2.87 -21.20
N GLU A 110 -23.72 1.67 -20.91
CA GLU A 110 -22.46 1.16 -21.46
C GLU A 110 -22.55 0.92 -22.98
N LYS A 111 -23.72 0.51 -23.48
CA LYS A 111 -23.96 0.36 -24.94
C LYS A 111 -23.95 1.71 -25.66
N ASN A 112 -24.52 2.74 -25.04
CA ASN A 112 -24.63 4.07 -25.63
C ASN A 112 -23.34 4.91 -25.48
N PHE A 113 -22.37 4.46 -24.67
CA PHE A 113 -21.12 5.15 -24.44
C PHE A 113 -20.16 5.06 -25.65
N LYS A 114 -19.90 6.19 -26.31
CA LYS A 114 -18.98 6.30 -27.46
C LYS A 114 -17.53 6.51 -27.01
N ALA A 115 -16.82 5.43 -26.64
CA ALA A 115 -15.46 5.47 -26.11
C ALA A 115 -14.41 6.13 -27.02
N PHE A 116 -14.52 5.98 -28.34
CA PHE A 116 -13.58 6.59 -29.29
C PHE A 116 -13.69 8.12 -29.29
N ALA A 117 -14.92 8.63 -29.30
CA ALA A 117 -15.20 10.07 -29.27
C ALA A 117 -14.80 10.71 -27.93
N SER A 118 -14.89 9.98 -26.81
CA SER A 118 -14.40 10.49 -25.51
C SER A 118 -12.88 10.46 -25.39
N ARG A 119 -12.20 9.49 -26.02
CA ARG A 119 -10.74 9.36 -25.98
C ARG A 119 -10.04 10.38 -26.86
N TRP A 120 -10.67 10.78 -27.96
CA TRP A 120 -10.18 11.84 -28.84
C TRP A 120 -10.84 13.17 -28.44
N PRO A 121 -10.26 13.94 -27.50
CA PRO A 121 -10.78 15.27 -27.26
C PRO A 121 -10.72 16.02 -28.60
N ARG A 122 -11.84 16.61 -29.02
CA ARG A 122 -11.75 17.75 -29.94
C ARG A 122 -10.73 18.71 -29.30
N PRO A 123 -9.79 19.29 -30.06
CA PRO A 123 -8.81 20.21 -29.48
C PRO A 123 -9.56 21.39 -28.88
N MET A 124 -9.89 21.28 -27.60
CA MET A 124 -10.38 22.37 -26.77
C MET A 124 -9.11 23.04 -26.29
N PRO A 125 -8.78 24.24 -26.79
CA PRO A 125 -7.56 24.90 -26.39
C PRO A 125 -7.61 25.11 -24.86
N CYS A 126 -6.51 24.75 -24.17
CA CYS A 126 -6.33 24.95 -22.72
C CYS A 126 -6.66 26.38 -22.28
N SER A 127 -6.65 27.34 -23.21
CA SER A 127 -7.07 28.74 -23.05
C SER A 127 -8.52 28.94 -22.60
N PHE A 128 -9.41 27.96 -22.77
CA PHE A 128 -10.83 28.12 -22.42
C PHE A 128 -11.21 27.66 -21.01
N ALA A 129 -10.32 26.95 -20.32
CA ALA A 129 -10.54 26.52 -18.93
C ALA A 129 -10.54 27.70 -17.93
N SER A 130 -9.99 28.86 -18.33
CA SER A 130 -9.90 30.08 -17.52
C SER A 130 -11.03 31.10 -17.78
N SER A 131 -11.91 30.90 -18.77
CA SER A 131 -12.85 31.95 -19.25
C SER A 131 -14.32 31.76 -18.85
N LYS A 132 -14.62 30.91 -17.86
CA LYS A 132 -15.96 30.85 -17.25
C LYS A 132 -15.91 31.10 -15.74
N LYS A 133 -15.34 32.25 -15.33
CA LYS A 133 -15.84 32.91 -14.12
C LYS A 133 -17.12 33.63 -14.51
N GLY A 134 -18.25 33.03 -14.16
CA GLY A 134 -19.55 33.68 -14.24
C GLY A 134 -19.49 35.03 -13.52
N LYS A 135 -20.13 36.04 -14.11
CA LYS A 135 -20.43 37.31 -13.48
C LYS A 135 -21.28 37.02 -12.24
N GLY A 136 -20.63 36.96 -11.08
CA GLY A 136 -21.25 36.89 -9.75
C GLY A 136 -20.66 38.01 -8.92
N SER A 137 -21.45 39.05 -8.70
CA SER A 137 -21.12 40.17 -7.83
C SER A 137 -20.83 39.70 -6.41
N CYS A 138 -19.65 39.98 -5.89
CA CYS A 138 -19.45 40.14 -4.45
C CYS A 138 -18.51 41.33 -4.23
N ARG A 139 -19.09 42.38 -3.64
CA ARG A 139 -18.42 43.59 -3.16
C ARG A 139 -17.32 43.26 -2.16
N ALA A 140 -16.25 44.05 -2.24
CA ALA A 140 -15.27 44.48 -1.24
C ALA A 140 -15.34 43.88 0.19
N ARG A 141 -14.16 43.56 0.73
CA ARG A 141 -13.56 44.39 1.79
C ARG A 141 -12.06 44.11 1.98
N CYS A 142 -11.41 45.14 2.52
CA CYS A 142 -9.99 45.37 2.79
C CYS A 142 -9.19 44.16 3.31
#